data_AF-A0A2J8NUS0-F1
#
_entry.id   AF-A0A2J8NUS0-F1
#
_cell.length_a   1.000
_cell.length_b   1.000
_cell.length_c   1.000
_cell.angle_alpha   90.00
_cell.angle_beta   90.00
_cell.angle_gamma   90.00
#
_symmetry.space_group_name_H-M   'P 1'
#
loop_
_entity.id
_entity.type
_entity.pdbx_description
1 polymer ?
#
loop_
_entity_poly.entity_id
_entity_poly.type
_entity_poly.pdbx_seq_one_letter_code
_entity_poly.pdbx_strand_id
1 'polypeptide(L)'
;IQDKLNKTKDDISKNMSFLKVDKEYVKALPSQGLSSSAVLEKLKEYSSMDAFWQEGRASGTVYSGEEKLTELLVKAYGDFAWSNPLHPDIFPGLRKIEAEIVRIACSLFNGGPDSCGCVSICKEHPIALFFRLK
;
A
#
# COMPACT_ATOMS: atom_id res chain seq x y z
N ILE A 1 34.68 14.39 19.00
CA ILE A 1 33.76 14.26 17.83
C ILE A 1 33.37 12.81 17.63
N GLN A 2 34.32 11.88 17.60
CA GLN A 2 34.07 10.44 17.44
C GLN A 2 33.12 9.84 18.50
N ASP A 3 33.28 10.19 19.78
CA ASP A 3 32.40 9.70 20.85
C ASP A 3 30.95 10.16 20.69
N LYS A 4 30.73 11.38 20.19
CA LYS A 4 29.39 11.90 19.90
C LYS A 4 28.76 11.15 18.73
N LEU A 5 29.54 10.86 17.67
CA LEU A 5 29.06 10.07 16.53
C LEU A 5 28.70 8.63 16.93
N ASN A 6 29.54 7.98 17.73
CA ASN A 6 29.27 6.63 18.23
C ASN A 6 28.02 6.61 19.11
N LYS A 7 27.88 7.58 20.02
CA LYS A 7 26.68 7.72 20.86
C LYS A 7 25.41 7.93 20.02
N THR A 8 25.45 8.79 19.01
CA THR A 8 24.32 9.00 18.09
C THR A 8 23.99 7.74 17.28
N LYS A 9 25.01 6.99 16.83
CA LYS A 9 24.81 5.72 16.13
C LYS A 9 24.14 4.68 17.03
N ASP A 10 24.55 4.59 18.30
CA ASP A 10 23.96 3.69 19.28
C ASP A 10 22.53 4.10 19.62
N ASP A 11 22.26 5.40 19.78
CA ASP A 11 20.93 5.94 20.02
C ASP A 11 19.98 5.68 18.85
N ILE A 12 20.42 5.87 17.60
CA ILE A 12 19.65 5.51 16.40
C ILE A 12 19.40 4.00 16.37
N SER A 13 20.44 3.21 16.62
CA SER A 13 20.36 1.74 16.59
C SER A 13 19.46 1.15 17.68
N LYS A 14 19.32 1.85 18.80
CA LYS A 14 18.47 1.45 19.94
C LYS A 14 17.02 1.88 19.75
N ASN A 15 16.80 3.10 19.25
CA ASN A 15 15.45 3.67 19.07
C ASN A 15 14.82 3.28 17.73
N MET A 16 15.62 2.85 16.74
CA MET A 16 15.16 2.38 15.45
C MET A 16 15.50 0.90 15.25
N SER A 17 15.12 0.06 16.21
CA SER A 17 15.29 -1.40 16.12
C SER A 17 14.63 -1.98 14.86
N PHE A 18 13.57 -1.35 14.34
CA PHE A 18 12.93 -1.73 13.07
C PHE A 18 13.82 -1.53 11.83
N LEU A 19 14.89 -0.74 11.92
CA LEU A 19 15.87 -0.61 10.82
C LEU A 19 16.88 -1.77 10.81
N LYS A 20 16.95 -2.55 11.88
CA LYS A 20 17.82 -3.73 11.97
C LYS A 20 17.05 -4.93 11.45
N VAL A 21 17.24 -5.23 10.17
CA VAL A 21 16.86 -6.52 9.60
C VAL A 21 18.13 -7.36 9.54
N ASP A 22 18.18 -8.44 10.32
CA ASP A 22 19.31 -9.37 10.35
C ASP A 22 19.32 -10.30 9.12
N LYS A 23 19.20 -9.72 7.91
CA LYS A 23 19.35 -10.38 6.61
C LYS A 23 20.02 -9.45 5.61
N GLU A 24 20.71 -10.04 4.63
CA GLU A 24 21.36 -9.28 3.57
C GLU A 24 20.34 -8.62 2.63
N TYR A 25 20.65 -7.39 2.21
CA TYR A 25 19.88 -6.66 1.22
C TYR A 25 20.28 -7.06 -0.19
N VAL A 26 19.28 -7.25 -1.06
CA VAL A 26 19.49 -7.37 -2.50
C VAL A 26 19.87 -5.99 -3.04
N LYS A 27 21.11 -5.83 -3.49
CA LYS A 27 21.67 -4.55 -3.95
C LYS A 27 21.82 -4.45 -5.48
N ALA A 28 21.63 -5.56 -6.18
CA ALA A 28 21.72 -5.65 -7.62
C ALA A 28 20.75 -6.71 -8.13
N LEU A 29 20.36 -6.61 -9.40
CA LEU A 29 19.57 -7.64 -10.06
C LEU A 29 20.38 -8.96 -10.11
N PRO A 30 19.80 -10.11 -9.77
CA PRO A 30 20.50 -11.39 -9.86
C PRO A 30 20.86 -11.69 -11.32
N SER A 31 22.01 -12.33 -11.53
CA SER A 31 22.50 -12.71 -12.86
C SER A 31 21.60 -13.73 -13.56
N GLN A 32 20.84 -14.51 -12.80
CA GLN A 32 19.85 -15.46 -13.29
C GLN A 32 18.50 -15.18 -12.62
N GLY A 33 17.42 -15.27 -13.42
CA GLY A 33 16.06 -15.11 -12.92
C GLY A 33 15.70 -16.21 -11.94
N LEU A 34 15.07 -15.84 -10.82
CA LEU A 34 14.53 -16.81 -9.87
C LEU A 34 13.25 -17.44 -10.44
N SER A 35 12.97 -18.69 -10.06
CA SER A 35 11.68 -19.32 -10.32
C SER A 35 10.57 -18.64 -9.50
N SER A 36 9.32 -18.74 -9.96
CA SER A 36 8.18 -18.19 -9.22
C SER A 36 8.08 -18.74 -7.79
N SER A 37 8.38 -20.03 -7.58
CA SER A 37 8.40 -20.64 -6.24
C SER A 37 9.47 -20.03 -5.34
N ALA A 38 10.69 -19.82 -5.86
CA ALA A 38 11.79 -19.22 -5.10
C ALA A 38 11.53 -17.74 -4.76
N VAL A 39 10.85 -17.00 -5.65
CA VAL A 39 10.39 -15.63 -5.36
C VAL A 39 9.37 -15.63 -4.24
N LEU A 40 8.34 -16.49 -4.31
CA LEU A 40 7.31 -16.58 -3.28
C LEU A 40 7.86 -17.02 -1.92
N GLU A 41 8.84 -17.93 -1.90
CA GLU A 41 9.53 -18.33 -0.67
C GLU A 41 10.28 -17.16 -0.04
N LYS A 42 11.03 -16.37 -0.84
CA LYS A 42 11.66 -15.14 -0.37
C LYS A 42 10.66 -14.11 0.14
N LEU A 43 9.51 -13.95 -0.51
CA LEU A 43 8.46 -13.05 -0.03
C LEU A 43 7.87 -13.51 1.30
N LYS A 44 7.70 -14.83 1.51
CA LYS A 44 7.29 -15.38 2.81
C LYS A 44 8.29 -15.07 3.90
N GLU A 45 9.58 -15.22 3.62
CA GLU A 45 10.63 -14.84 4.55
C GLU A 45 10.54 -13.37 4.96
N TYR A 46 10.21 -12.45 4.04
CA TYR A 46 10.02 -11.04 4.38
C TYR A 46 8.77 -10.83 5.24
N SER A 47 7.63 -11.43 4.87
CA SER A 47 6.40 -11.31 5.66
C SER A 47 6.52 -11.85 7.09
N SER A 48 7.38 -12.85 7.33
CA SER A 48 7.61 -13.38 8.68
C SER A 48 8.34 -12.40 9.62
N MET A 49 8.90 -11.31 9.09
CA MET A 49 9.55 -10.26 9.88
C MET A 49 8.57 -9.19 10.34
N ASP A 50 7.34 -9.19 9.81
CA ASP A 50 6.33 -8.20 10.16
C ASP A 50 5.95 -8.33 11.65
N ALA A 51 5.55 -7.20 12.24
CA ALA A 51 5.00 -7.23 13.59
C ALA A 51 3.73 -8.09 13.64
N PHE A 52 3.41 -8.67 14.80
CA PHE A 52 2.19 -9.46 15.05
C PHE A 52 0.93 -8.57 15.07
N TRP A 53 0.65 -7.89 13.97
CA TRP A 53 -0.49 -6.98 13.82
C TRP A 53 -1.83 -7.74 13.81
N GLN A 54 -1.81 -9.02 13.42
CA GLN A 54 -2.97 -9.92 13.44
C GLN A 54 -3.52 -10.09 14.87
N GLU A 55 -2.69 -9.92 15.90
CA GLU A 55 -3.10 -9.95 17.30
C GLU A 55 -3.65 -8.60 17.81
N GLY A 56 -3.86 -7.61 16.92
CA GLY A 56 -4.36 -6.29 17.27
C GLY A 56 -3.33 -5.39 17.98
N ARG A 57 -2.05 -5.74 17.92
CA ARG A 57 -0.96 -5.02 18.61
C ARG A 57 -0.46 -3.78 17.86
N ALA A 58 -1.05 -3.44 16.71
CA ALA A 58 -0.64 -2.32 15.86
C ALA A 58 -1.79 -1.31 15.71
N SER A 59 -1.73 -0.22 16.47
CA SER A 59 -2.78 0.82 16.45
C SER A 59 -2.88 1.52 15.09
N GLY A 60 -4.08 1.55 14.50
CA GLY A 60 -4.39 2.31 13.29
C GLY A 60 -3.68 1.86 12.00
N THR A 61 -2.98 0.72 12.01
CA THR A 61 -2.14 0.28 10.88
C THR A 61 -2.92 -0.61 9.91
N VAL A 62 -3.65 -1.60 10.42
CA VAL A 62 -4.48 -2.52 9.62
C VAL A 62 -5.92 -2.44 10.12
N TYR A 63 -6.83 -2.00 9.25
CA TYR A 63 -8.24 -1.77 9.61
C TYR A 63 -9.11 -3.03 9.55
N SER A 64 -8.71 -4.01 8.73
CA SER A 64 -9.32 -5.33 8.66
C SER A 64 -8.24 -6.36 8.34
N GLY A 65 -8.28 -7.50 9.04
CA GLY A 65 -7.40 -8.65 8.82
C GLY A 65 -8.18 -9.93 8.51
N GLU A 66 -9.42 -9.79 8.06
CA GLU A 66 -10.30 -10.93 7.78
C GLU A 66 -9.90 -11.65 6.50
N GLU A 67 -9.81 -12.97 6.58
CA GLU A 67 -9.25 -13.82 5.51
C GLU A 67 -10.12 -13.82 4.25
N LYS A 68 -11.45 -13.98 4.38
CA LYS A 68 -12.36 -14.04 3.22
C LYS A 68 -12.39 -12.72 2.46
N LEU A 69 -12.37 -11.59 3.17
CA LEU A 69 -12.25 -10.27 2.59
C LEU A 69 -10.93 -10.14 1.84
N THR A 70 -9.82 -10.61 2.43
CA THR A 70 -8.51 -10.58 1.78
C THR A 70 -8.51 -11.41 0.49
N GLU A 71 -9.06 -12.63 0.52
CA GLU A 71 -9.21 -13.49 -0.67
C GLU A 71 -10.04 -12.81 -1.78
N LEU A 72 -11.15 -12.18 -1.40
CA LEU A 72 -11.99 -11.43 -2.34
C LEU A 72 -11.22 -10.27 -2.99
N LEU A 73 -10.48 -9.50 -2.18
CA LEU A 73 -9.69 -8.36 -2.67
C LEU A 73 -8.54 -8.80 -3.58
N VAL A 74 -7.82 -9.87 -3.23
CA VAL A 74 -6.75 -10.43 -4.08
C VAL A 74 -7.30 -10.90 -5.42
N LYS A 75 -8.47 -11.56 -5.42
CA LYS A 75 -9.12 -11.99 -6.65
C LYS A 75 -9.53 -10.80 -7.52
N ALA A 76 -10.19 -9.81 -6.93
CA ALA A 76 -10.58 -8.60 -7.63
C ALA A 76 -9.36 -7.83 -8.20
N TYR A 77 -8.27 -7.76 -7.44
CA TYR A 77 -7.01 -7.18 -7.94
C TYR A 77 -6.45 -7.98 -9.12
N GLY A 78 -6.43 -9.31 -9.02
CA GLY A 78 -5.98 -10.20 -10.09
C GLY A 78 -6.74 -9.98 -11.40
N ASP A 79 -8.08 -9.84 -11.32
CA ASP A 79 -8.94 -9.61 -12.48
C ASP A 79 -8.65 -8.27 -13.19
N PHE A 80 -8.11 -7.28 -12.46
CA PHE A 80 -7.81 -5.93 -12.96
C PHE A 80 -6.31 -5.59 -13.00
N ALA A 81 -5.41 -6.56 -12.79
CA ALA A 81 -3.98 -6.33 -12.59
C ALA A 81 -3.29 -5.59 -13.76
N TRP A 82 -3.81 -5.74 -14.98
CA TRP A 82 -3.29 -5.09 -16.19
C TRP A 82 -4.13 -3.89 -16.65
N SER A 83 -5.16 -3.53 -15.90
CA SER A 83 -6.00 -2.38 -16.22
C SER A 83 -5.27 -1.07 -15.92
N ASN A 84 -5.49 -0.06 -16.77
CA ASN A 84 -4.89 1.26 -16.59
C ASN A 84 -5.95 2.35 -16.86
N PRO A 85 -6.35 3.14 -15.85
CA PRO A 85 -7.41 4.14 -16.00
C PRO A 85 -7.05 5.29 -16.95
N LEU A 86 -5.78 5.42 -17.36
CA LEU A 86 -5.35 6.36 -18.40
C LEU A 86 -5.97 6.04 -19.78
N HIS A 87 -6.39 4.79 -20.00
CA HIS A 87 -6.96 4.31 -21.26
C HIS A 87 -8.42 3.86 -21.07
N PRO A 88 -9.37 4.78 -20.83
CA PRO A 88 -10.78 4.44 -20.58
C PRO A 88 -11.49 3.86 -21.80
N ASP A 89 -10.95 4.07 -23.00
CA ASP A 89 -11.36 3.46 -24.26
C ASP A 89 -11.05 1.95 -24.29
N ILE A 90 -9.93 1.54 -23.69
CA ILE A 90 -9.52 0.14 -23.58
C ILE A 90 -10.14 -0.52 -22.34
N PHE A 91 -10.28 0.21 -21.23
CA PHE A 91 -10.76 -0.32 -19.95
C PHE A 91 -12.07 0.37 -19.47
N PRO A 92 -13.18 0.30 -20.23
CA PRO A 92 -14.43 0.95 -19.86
C PRO A 92 -15.06 0.39 -18.57
N GLY A 93 -14.79 -0.88 -18.26
CA GLY A 93 -15.21 -1.52 -17.01
C GLY A 93 -14.58 -0.86 -15.78
N LEU A 94 -13.28 -0.58 -15.83
CA LEU A 94 -12.58 0.14 -14.75
C LEU A 94 -13.12 1.56 -14.60
N ARG A 95 -13.30 2.29 -15.72
CA ARG A 95 -13.91 3.63 -15.72
C ARG A 95 -15.30 3.63 -15.08
N LYS A 96 -16.10 2.59 -15.30
CA LYS A 96 -17.40 2.43 -14.66
C LYS A 96 -17.28 2.26 -13.15
N ILE A 97 -16.39 1.36 -12.70
CA ILE A 97 -16.14 1.11 -11.27
C ILE A 97 -15.73 2.40 -10.54
N GLU A 98 -14.77 3.16 -11.07
CA GLU A 98 -14.33 4.41 -10.42
C GLU A 98 -15.47 5.44 -10.30
N ALA A 99 -16.30 5.57 -11.33
CA ALA A 99 -17.45 6.48 -11.29
C ALA A 99 -18.50 6.05 -10.25
N GLU A 100 -18.72 4.74 -10.10
CA GLU A 100 -19.63 4.18 -9.09
C GLU A 100 -19.08 4.40 -7.68
N ILE A 101 -17.78 4.19 -7.45
CA ILE A 101 -17.11 4.46 -6.17
C ILE A 101 -17.29 5.93 -5.77
N VAL A 102 -17.02 6.87 -6.69
CA VAL A 102 -17.19 8.31 -6.44
C VAL A 102 -18.65 8.62 -6.09
N ARG A 103 -19.62 8.08 -6.85
CA ARG A 103 -21.03 8.33 -6.58
C ARG A 103 -21.48 7.74 -5.24
N ILE A 104 -21.04 6.54 -4.88
CA ILE A 104 -21.31 5.93 -3.57
C ILE A 104 -20.77 6.83 -2.45
N ALA A 105 -19.54 7.32 -2.57
CA ALA A 105 -18.97 8.24 -1.60
C ALA A 105 -19.75 9.56 -1.51
N CYS A 106 -20.08 10.19 -2.64
CA CYS A 106 -20.91 11.41 -2.66
C CYS A 106 -22.27 11.20 -1.97
N SER A 107 -22.92 10.07 -2.21
CA SER A 107 -24.20 9.72 -1.56
C SER A 107 -24.04 9.49 -0.06
N LEU A 108 -22.95 8.86 0.38
CA LEU A 108 -22.65 8.64 1.80
C LEU A 108 -22.48 9.96 2.57
N PHE A 109 -21.99 11.00 1.90
CA PHE A 109 -21.84 12.35 2.47
C PHE A 109 -22.98 13.31 2.07
N ASN A 110 -24.12 12.81 1.60
CA ASN A 110 -25.31 13.60 1.27
C ASN A 110 -25.07 14.72 0.24
N GLY A 111 -24.15 14.52 -0.73
CA GLY A 111 -23.71 15.57 -1.65
C GLY A 111 -24.74 16.03 -2.70
N GLY A 112 -25.85 15.31 -2.89
CA GLY A 112 -26.86 15.63 -3.91
C GLY A 112 -26.40 15.41 -5.35
N PRO A 113 -27.23 15.75 -6.36
CA PRO A 113 -26.95 15.47 -7.77
C PRO A 113 -25.74 16.24 -8.32
N ASP A 114 -25.51 17.47 -7.85
CA ASP A 114 -24.43 18.34 -8.34
C ASP A 114 -23.05 17.99 -7.77
N SER A 115 -23.00 17.07 -6.80
CA SER A 115 -21.73 16.59 -6.25
C SER A 115 -20.94 15.77 -7.28
N CYS A 116 -19.62 15.96 -7.24
CA CYS A 116 -18.64 15.25 -8.05
C CYS A 116 -17.38 14.93 -7.23
N GLY A 117 -16.48 14.14 -7.80
CA GLY A 117 -15.22 13.75 -7.17
C GLY A 117 -14.36 12.89 -8.09
N CYS A 118 -13.22 12.45 -7.58
CA CYS A 118 -12.29 11.55 -8.26
C CYS A 118 -11.66 10.57 -7.26
N VAL A 119 -11.29 9.38 -7.72
CA VAL A 119 -10.48 8.42 -6.93
C VAL A 119 -9.04 8.91 -6.88
N SER A 120 -8.37 8.76 -5.74
CA SER A 120 -6.97 9.16 -5.54
C SER A 120 -6.21 8.13 -4.69
N ILE A 121 -4.88 8.11 -4.83
CA ILE A 121 -4.01 7.02 -4.33
C ILE A 121 -3.80 7.06 -2.80
N CYS A 122 -3.68 8.26 -2.22
CA CYS A 122 -3.47 8.43 -0.78
C CYS A 122 -4.10 9.73 -0.29
N LYS A 123 -4.31 9.88 1.02
CA LYS A 123 -5.01 11.02 1.65
C LYS A 123 -4.34 12.37 1.43
N GLU A 124 -3.02 12.40 1.25
CA GLU A 124 -2.25 13.62 1.01
C GLU A 124 -2.54 14.19 -0.38
N HIS A 125 -2.81 13.33 -1.36
CA HIS A 125 -3.09 13.73 -2.74
C HIS A 125 -4.39 14.56 -2.90
N PRO A 126 -5.56 14.17 -2.36
CA PRO A 126 -6.77 14.97 -2.43
C PRO A 126 -6.67 16.27 -1.61
N ILE A 127 -5.91 16.29 -0.51
CA ILE A 127 -5.66 17.53 0.24
C ILE A 127 -4.88 18.52 -0.65
N ALA A 128 -3.80 18.08 -1.27
CA ALA A 128 -3.02 18.92 -2.19
C ALA A 128 -3.85 19.37 -3.39
N LEU A 129 -4.68 18.49 -3.96
CA LEU A 129 -5.56 18.82 -5.08
C LEU A 129 -6.61 19.87 -4.69
N PHE A 130 -7.20 19.75 -3.50
CA PHE A 130 -8.15 20.74 -2.98
C PHE A 130 -7.54 22.13 -2.84
N PHE A 131 -6.31 22.23 -2.31
CA PHE A 131 -5.60 23.50 -2.21
C PHE A 131 -5.20 24.09 -3.56
N ARG A 132 -5.03 23.26 -4.60
CA ARG A 132 -4.68 23.73 -5.95
C ARG A 132 -5.88 24.24 -6.75
N LEU A 133 -7.09 23.80 -6.41
CA LEU A 133 -8.33 24.19 -7.09
C LEU A 133 -9.03 25.39 -6.43
N LYS A 134 -8.49 25.90 -5.32
CA LYS A 134 -8.88 27.16 -4.68
C LYS A 134 -7.87 28.26 -5.01
#